data_AF-A0A319CBU6-F1
#
_entry.id   AF-A0A319CBU6-F1
#
_cell.length_a   1.000
_cell.length_b   1.000
_cell.length_c   1.000
_cell.angle_alpha   90.00
_cell.angle_beta   90.00
_cell.angle_gamma   90.00
#
_symmetry.space_group_name_H-M   'P 1'
#
loop_
_entity.id
_entity.type
_entity.pdbx_description
1 polymer ?
#
loop_
_entity_poly.entity_id
_entity_poly.type
_entity_poly.pdbx_seq_one_letter_code
_entity_poly.pdbx_strand_id
1 'polypeptide(L)'
;MAPRLPKVPPGYLAIYWAEKVVLLMLLHFHSPVACEPEPLFDFAEAERAVENGFIDIFCGKVIRSNISGDFASPKSYDEVAGPGVFKACVDLTKQIMWAAHQDPSVLDGEGEVLAERLCALGFAIF
;
A
#
# COMPACT_ATOMS: atom_id res chain seq x y z
N MET A 1 -2.42 -18.59 24.64
CA MET A 1 -3.49 -17.58 24.46
C MET A 1 -3.16 -16.79 23.21
N ALA A 2 -4.00 -16.82 22.18
CA ALA A 2 -3.80 -15.92 21.04
C ALA A 2 -3.94 -14.46 21.53
N PRO A 3 -3.04 -13.55 21.16
CA PRO A 3 -3.17 -12.14 21.53
C PRO A 3 -4.49 -11.60 20.97
N ARG A 4 -5.27 -10.92 21.83
CA ARG A 4 -6.51 -10.27 21.39
C ARG A 4 -6.12 -9.11 20.49
N LEU A 5 -6.59 -9.12 19.24
CA LEU A 5 -6.39 -8.02 18.32
C LEU A 5 -6.99 -6.73 18.91
N PRO A 6 -6.30 -5.59 18.78
CA PRO A 6 -6.82 -4.31 19.23
C PRO A 6 -8.10 -3.96 18.47
N LYS A 7 -9.06 -3.33 19.16
CA LYS A 7 -10.31 -2.88 18.53
C LYS A 7 -10.01 -1.79 17.52
N VAL A 8 -10.49 -1.95 16.28
CA VAL A 8 -10.35 -0.95 15.23
C VAL A 8 -11.17 0.30 15.60
N PRO A 9 -10.58 1.50 15.60
CA PRO A 9 -11.32 2.73 15.84
C PRO A 9 -12.40 2.98 14.76
N PRO A 10 -13.53 3.63 15.09
CA PRO A 10 -14.55 3.97 14.11
C PRO A 10 -13.97 4.81 12.95
N GLY A 11 -14.27 4.43 11.70
CA GLY A 11 -13.76 5.12 10.51
C GLY A 11 -12.31 4.80 10.14
N TYR A 12 -11.69 3.82 10.79
CA TYR A 12 -10.37 3.30 10.44
C TYR A 12 -10.47 1.89 9.87
N LEU A 13 -9.43 1.50 9.13
CA LEU A 13 -9.23 0.14 8.63
C LEU A 13 -8.03 -0.49 9.32
N ALA A 14 -8.17 -1.78 9.61
CA ALA A 14 -7.09 -2.62 10.09
C ALA A 14 -6.05 -2.88 8.99
N ILE A 15 -4.84 -2.39 9.21
CA ILE A 15 -3.67 -2.62 8.37
C ILE A 15 -2.55 -3.35 9.11
N TYR A 16 -2.86 -3.95 10.27
CA TYR A 16 -1.97 -4.92 10.90
C TYR A 16 -1.69 -6.07 9.92
N TRP A 17 -0.44 -6.55 9.91
CA TRP A 17 0.09 -7.58 8.99
C TRP A 17 0.15 -7.22 7.51
N ALA A 18 -0.29 -6.02 7.11
CA ALA A 18 0.03 -5.50 5.78
C ALA A 18 1.49 -5.05 5.79
N GLU A 19 2.27 -5.53 4.82
CA GLU A 19 3.61 -5.01 4.55
C GLU A 19 3.45 -3.58 4.01
N LYS A 20 4.14 -2.63 4.63
CA LYS A 20 3.85 -1.21 4.46
C LYS A 20 4.38 -0.67 3.16
N VAL A 21 5.53 -1.16 2.70
CA VAL A 21 6.13 -0.74 1.43
C VAL A 21 5.26 -1.22 0.27
N VAL A 22 4.77 -2.46 0.30
CA VAL A 22 3.82 -3.01 -0.67
C VAL A 22 2.50 -2.24 -0.63
N LEU A 23 1.99 -1.91 0.57
CA LEU A 23 0.80 -1.07 0.68
C LEU A 23 1.02 0.32 0.06
N LEU A 24 2.15 0.97 0.37
CA LEU A 24 2.49 2.28 -0.21
C LEU A 24 2.62 2.22 -1.72
N MET A 25 3.21 1.15 -2.27
CA MET A 25 3.31 0.92 -3.71
C MET A 25 1.92 0.84 -4.37
N LEU A 26 0.99 0.08 -3.79
CA LEU A 26 -0.38 0.01 -4.31
C LEU A 26 -1.07 1.38 -4.21
N LEU A 27 -0.94 2.07 -3.09
CA LEU A 27 -1.52 3.41 -2.91
C LEU A 27 -0.95 4.41 -3.92
N HIS A 28 0.36 4.35 -4.20
CA HIS A 28 1.03 5.17 -5.22
C HIS A 28 0.50 4.87 -6.62
N PHE A 29 0.37 3.58 -6.97
CA PHE A 29 -0.11 3.15 -8.28
C PHE A 29 -1.52 3.67 -8.58
N HIS A 30 -2.45 3.55 -7.63
CA HIS A 30 -3.85 3.99 -7.82
C HIS A 30 -4.09 5.47 -7.52
N SER A 31 -3.05 6.21 -7.10
CA SER A 31 -3.18 7.62 -6.79
C SER A 31 -3.20 8.48 -8.05
N PRO A 32 -3.93 9.62 -8.04
CA PRO A 32 -3.76 10.64 -9.06
C PRO A 32 -2.34 11.26 -9.02
N VAL A 33 -1.87 11.72 -10.18
CA VAL A 33 -0.60 12.43 -10.37
C VAL A 33 -0.73 13.86 -9.84
N ALA A 34 0.22 14.27 -8.99
CA ALA A 34 0.32 15.63 -8.46
C ALA A 34 1.41 16.46 -9.16
N CYS A 35 2.46 15.80 -9.67
CA CYS A 35 3.62 16.43 -10.28
C CYS A 35 4.02 15.74 -11.59
N GLU A 36 4.34 16.53 -12.62
CA GLU A 36 4.89 16.04 -13.88
C GLU A 36 6.34 16.54 -14.08
N PRO A 37 7.27 15.69 -14.56
CA PRO A 37 7.10 14.26 -14.86
C PRO A 37 6.95 13.41 -13.57
N GLU A 38 6.20 12.31 -13.67
CA GLU A 38 6.00 11.37 -12.56
C GLU A 38 7.32 10.66 -12.22
N PRO A 39 7.88 10.84 -11.00
CA PRO A 39 9.02 10.07 -10.55
C PRO A 39 8.66 8.59 -10.40
N LEU A 40 9.61 7.70 -10.72
CA LEU A 40 9.48 6.28 -10.44
C LEU A 40 9.36 6.02 -8.93
N PHE A 41 8.72 4.90 -8.57
CA PHE A 41 8.61 4.47 -7.19
C PHE A 41 9.99 4.16 -6.60
N ASP A 42 10.38 4.85 -5.52
CA ASP A 42 11.65 4.65 -4.83
C ASP A 42 11.44 3.79 -3.57
N PHE A 43 11.92 2.54 -3.60
CA PHE A 43 11.80 1.61 -2.48
C PHE A 43 12.56 2.08 -1.22
N ALA A 44 13.72 2.72 -1.37
CA ALA A 44 14.50 3.21 -0.23
C ALA A 44 13.88 4.47 0.40
N GLU A 45 13.19 5.29 -0.40
CA GLU A 45 12.33 6.36 0.13
C GLU A 45 11.07 5.79 0.79
N ALA A 46 10.47 4.75 0.20
CA ALA A 46 9.26 4.11 0.74
C ALA A 46 9.48 3.57 2.15
N GLU A 47 10.57 2.83 2.40
CA GLU A 47 10.93 2.32 3.73
C GLU A 47 10.96 3.44 4.78
N ARG A 48 11.49 4.60 4.44
CA ARG A 48 11.53 5.76 5.33
C ARG A 48 10.16 6.42 5.47
N ALA A 49 9.42 6.56 4.37
CA ALA A 49 8.13 7.23 4.35
C ALA A 49 7.09 6.50 5.21
N VAL A 50 7.06 5.17 5.15
CA VAL A 50 6.10 4.36 5.91
C VAL A 50 6.30 4.43 7.42
N GLU A 51 7.50 4.76 7.90
CA GLU A 51 7.79 4.91 9.33
C GLU A 51 7.50 6.33 9.85
N ASN A 52 7.58 7.34 8.97
CA ASN A 52 7.52 8.76 9.35
C ASN A 52 6.11 9.32 9.55
N GLY A 53 5.07 8.48 9.47
CA GLY A 53 3.69 8.85 9.81
C GLY A 53 2.84 9.24 8.60
N PHE A 54 2.33 10.48 8.59
CA PHE A 54 1.41 10.94 7.54
C PHE A 54 2.16 11.28 6.24
N ILE A 55 1.75 10.66 5.14
CA ILE A 55 2.31 10.82 3.80
C ILE A 55 1.31 11.65 2.99
N ASP A 56 1.64 12.89 2.66
CA ASP A 56 0.79 13.74 1.81
C ASP A 56 1.00 13.43 0.33
N ILE A 57 2.26 13.45 -0.11
CA ILE A 57 2.70 13.13 -1.47
C ILE A 57 3.88 12.17 -1.39
N PHE A 58 3.92 11.17 -2.28
CA PHE A 58 5.03 10.24 -2.43
C PHE A 58 5.34 10.05 -3.91
N CYS A 59 6.61 10.18 -4.33
CA CYS A 59 7.04 10.05 -5.73
C CYS A 59 6.06 10.72 -6.73
N GLY A 60 5.67 11.97 -6.48
CA GLY A 60 4.78 12.75 -7.35
C GLY A 60 3.29 12.38 -7.33
N LYS A 61 2.85 11.48 -6.45
CA LYS A 61 1.46 11.01 -6.30
C LYS A 61 0.85 11.42 -4.96
N VAL A 62 -0.44 11.75 -4.94
CA VAL A 62 -1.18 12.15 -3.72
C VAL A 62 -1.59 10.94 -2.87
N ILE A 63 -0.94 10.74 -1.72
CA ILE A 63 -1.27 9.63 -0.82
C ILE A 63 -2.22 10.06 0.30
N ARG A 64 -1.99 11.20 0.95
CA ARG A 64 -2.83 11.70 2.06
C ARG A 64 -3.23 10.65 3.10
N SER A 65 -2.30 9.79 3.51
CA SER A 65 -2.62 8.73 4.47
C SER A 65 -1.47 8.49 5.43
N ASN A 66 -1.81 8.07 6.65
CA ASN A 66 -0.85 7.57 7.63
C ASN A 66 -1.00 6.05 7.72
N ILE A 67 0.03 5.34 7.27
CA ILE A 67 0.09 3.88 7.26
C ILE A 67 1.14 3.30 8.21
N SER A 68 1.79 4.13 9.05
CA SER A 68 2.88 3.71 9.94
C SER A 68 2.42 2.82 11.10
N GLY A 69 1.14 2.89 11.46
CA GLY A 69 0.54 2.11 12.55
C GLY A 69 -0.20 0.86 12.10
N ASP A 70 -0.95 0.27 13.03
CA ASP A 70 -1.83 -0.89 12.79
C ASP A 70 -3.19 -0.51 12.18
N PHE A 71 -3.52 0.78 12.19
CA PHE A 71 -4.78 1.32 11.70
C PHE A 71 -4.51 2.53 10.82
N ALA A 72 -5.27 2.66 9.73
CA ALA A 72 -5.25 3.83 8.87
C ALA A 72 -6.66 4.29 8.55
N SER A 73 -6.85 5.60 8.40
CA SER A 73 -8.12 6.14 7.90
C SER A 73 -8.09 6.13 6.37
N PRO A 74 -9.10 5.56 5.69
CA PRO A 74 -9.17 5.58 4.24
C PRO A 74 -9.61 6.96 3.70
N LYS A 75 -10.21 7.81 4.54
CA LYS A 75 -11.01 8.96 4.12
C LYS A 75 -10.26 9.91 3.17
N SER A 76 -9.10 10.40 3.58
CA SER A 76 -8.37 11.42 2.82
C SER A 76 -7.74 10.88 1.53
N TYR A 77 -7.39 9.58 1.49
CA TYR A 77 -6.94 8.91 0.27
C TYR A 77 -8.12 8.69 -0.69
N ASP A 78 -9.23 8.15 -0.20
CA ASP A 78 -10.43 7.86 -0.99
C ASP A 78 -11.08 9.14 -1.56
N GLU A 79 -10.92 10.28 -0.88
CA GLU A 79 -11.35 11.60 -1.40
C GLU A 79 -10.65 11.97 -2.72
N VAL A 80 -9.42 11.48 -2.95
CA VAL A 80 -8.64 11.79 -4.15
C VAL A 80 -8.57 10.65 -5.16
N ALA A 81 -8.47 9.40 -4.68
CA ALA A 81 -8.34 8.21 -5.54
C ALA A 81 -9.70 7.59 -5.91
N GLY A 82 -10.75 7.89 -5.14
CA GLY A 82 -12.09 7.32 -5.30
C GLY A 82 -12.53 6.47 -4.10
N PRO A 83 -13.84 6.37 -3.86
CA PRO A 83 -14.37 5.68 -2.68
C PRO A 83 -14.05 4.19 -2.69
N GLY A 84 -13.47 3.69 -1.59
CA GLY A 84 -13.18 2.27 -1.39
C GLY A 84 -11.84 1.79 -1.97
N VAL A 85 -11.09 2.65 -2.67
CA VAL A 85 -9.80 2.28 -3.27
C VAL A 85 -8.78 1.94 -2.18
N PHE A 86 -8.71 2.71 -1.10
CA PHE A 86 -7.80 2.41 0.01
C PHE A 86 -8.03 1.01 0.58
N LYS A 87 -9.30 0.62 0.77
CA LYS A 87 -9.64 -0.72 1.27
C LYS A 87 -9.21 -1.81 0.28
N ALA A 88 -9.41 -1.59 -1.02
CA ALA A 88 -8.97 -2.53 -2.04
C ALA A 88 -7.44 -2.71 -2.01
N CYS A 89 -6.67 -1.64 -1.87
CA CYS A 89 -5.22 -1.72 -1.71
C CYS A 89 -4.82 -2.54 -0.47
N VAL A 90 -5.45 -2.30 0.68
CA VAL A 90 -5.17 -3.06 1.91
C VAL A 90 -5.48 -4.54 1.76
N ASP A 91 -6.62 -4.89 1.16
CA ASP A 91 -7.00 -6.29 0.94
C ASP A 91 -6.04 -6.97 -0.04
N LEU A 92 -5.63 -6.24 -1.09
CA LEU A 92 -4.67 -6.74 -2.07
C LEU A 92 -3.28 -6.94 -1.47
N THR A 93 -2.79 -6.02 -0.63
CA THR A 93 -1.54 -6.21 0.11
C THR A 93 -1.58 -7.49 0.93
N LYS A 94 -2.68 -7.76 1.63
CA LYS A 94 -2.81 -8.99 2.42
C LYS A 94 -2.81 -10.25 1.56
N GLN A 95 -3.45 -10.20 0.39
CA GLN A 95 -3.42 -11.32 -0.57
C GLN A 95 -2.00 -11.56 -1.11
N ILE A 96 -1.28 -10.50 -1.48
CA ILE A 96 0.11 -10.58 -1.95
C ILE A 96 0.99 -11.16 -0.85
N MET A 97 0.88 -10.67 0.38
CA MET A 97 1.68 -11.18 1.51
C MET A 97 1.35 -12.62 1.86
N TRP A 98 0.09 -13.03 1.73
CA TRP A 98 -0.29 -14.43 1.88
C TRP A 98 0.35 -15.30 0.80
N ALA A 99 0.30 -14.87 -0.46
CA ALA A 99 0.92 -15.59 -1.58
C ALA A 99 2.45 -15.65 -1.41
N ALA A 100 3.08 -14.54 -1.05
CA ALA A 100 4.53 -14.45 -0.79
C ALA A 100 4.98 -15.35 0.37
N HIS A 101 4.13 -15.56 1.37
CA HIS A 101 4.41 -16.50 2.44
C HIS A 101 4.40 -17.96 1.95
N GLN A 102 3.57 -18.29 0.96
CA GLN A 102 3.53 -19.61 0.34
C GLN A 102 4.66 -19.79 -0.68
N ASP A 103 4.97 -18.73 -1.42
CA ASP A 103 5.99 -18.68 -2.47
C ASP A 103 6.69 -17.31 -2.46
N PRO A 104 7.90 -17.21 -1.87
CA PRO A 104 8.65 -15.96 -1.80
C PRO A 104 8.98 -15.34 -3.16
N SER A 105 9.00 -16.13 -4.25
CA SER A 105 9.29 -15.63 -5.60
C SER A 105 8.25 -14.63 -6.11
N VAL A 106 7.08 -14.54 -5.47
CA VAL A 106 6.08 -13.50 -5.72
C VAL A 106 6.68 -12.09 -5.51
N LEU A 107 7.61 -11.94 -4.55
CA LEU A 107 8.28 -10.67 -4.24
C LEU A 107 9.70 -10.57 -4.82
N ASP A 108 10.34 -11.70 -5.14
CA ASP A 108 11.66 -11.71 -5.77
C ASP A 108 11.57 -11.64 -7.30
N GLY A 109 11.96 -10.51 -7.89
CA GLY A 109 12.16 -10.41 -9.34
C GLY A 109 13.46 -9.73 -9.67
N GLU A 110 14.23 -10.35 -10.55
CA GLU A 110 15.49 -9.82 -11.05
C GLU A 110 15.22 -8.68 -12.03
N GLY A 111 15.00 -7.47 -11.51
CA GLY A 111 14.90 -6.24 -12.30
C GLY A 111 13.52 -5.91 -12.88
N GLU A 112 12.51 -6.75 -12.66
CA GLU A 112 11.11 -6.43 -13.02
C GLU A 112 10.47 -5.48 -12.00
N VAL A 113 9.66 -4.53 -12.50
CA VAL A 113 8.84 -3.68 -11.64
C VAL A 113 7.82 -4.56 -10.91
N LEU A 114 7.85 -4.57 -9.58
CA LEU A 114 6.99 -5.41 -8.73
C LEU A 114 5.50 -5.30 -9.13
N ALA A 115 5.02 -4.10 -9.48
CA ALA A 115 3.65 -3.89 -9.96
C ALA A 115 3.33 -4.68 -11.25
N GLU A 116 4.23 -4.69 -12.24
CA GLU A 116 4.01 -5.42 -13.50
C GLU A 116 3.97 -6.94 -13.27
N ARG A 117 4.86 -7.44 -12.41
CA ARG A 117 4.88 -8.86 -12.06
C ARG A 117 3.60 -9.27 -11.33
N LEU A 118 3.14 -8.48 -10.37
CA LEU A 118 1.89 -8.76 -9.66
C LEU A 118 0.69 -8.79 -10.62
N CYS A 119 0.62 -7.86 -11.57
CA CYS A 119 -0.36 -7.93 -12.66
C CYS A 119 -0.25 -9.23 -13.47
N ALA A 120 0.97 -9.64 -13.85
CA ALA A 120 1.21 -10.88 -14.60
C ALA A 120 0.80 -12.15 -13.82
N LEU A 121 0.94 -12.12 -12.49
CA LEU A 121 0.49 -13.18 -11.58
C LEU A 121 -1.03 -13.17 -11.34
N GLY A 122 -1.77 -12.26 -11.98
CA GLY A 122 -3.22 -12.17 -11.89
C GLY A 122 -3.74 -11.41 -10.68
N PHE A 123 -2.87 -10.70 -9.95
CA PHE A 123 -3.33 -9.75 -8.95
C PHE A 123 -3.98 -8.57 -9.65
N ALA A 124 -5.24 -8.30 -9.31
CA ALA A 124 -6.02 -7.26 -9.94
C ALA A 124 -5.63 -5.88 -9.38
N ILE A 125 -4.53 -5.35 -9.92
CA ILE A 125 -4.12 -3.97 -9.71
C ILE A 125 -4.90 -3.13 -10.74
N PHE A 126 -6.10 -2.70 -10.36
CA PHE A 126 -7.07 -1.98 -11.23
C PHE A 126 -6.73 -0.53 -11.58
#